data_AF-A0A0K2VK16-F1
#
_entry.id   AF-A0A0K2VK16-F1
#
_cell.length_a   1.000
_cell.length_b   1.000
_cell.length_c   1.000
_cell.angle_alpha   90.00
_cell.angle_beta   90.00
_cell.angle_gamma   90.00
#
_symmetry.space_group_name_H-M   'P 1'
#
loop_
_entity.id
_entity.type
_entity.pdbx_description
1 polymer ?
#
loop_
_entity_poly.entity_id
_entity_poly.type
_entity_poly.pdbx_seq_one_letter_code
_entity_poly.pdbx_strand_id
1 'polypeptide(L)'
;MRNFIVWISLVALSILPYIKATGRITPLSRPGATACLAENLRLTDRYICDSEGNVICVDGWSYPSKLCSEPICDMNGRGCVNGKCIHPNVCACEVGWDGPNCDECIPLGGCKHGSCNKPMECNCRPGWTGGQCNKPKCDGCVNGCCHEPYKCICDFGWKGSNCTECTTLSNCKNGRCITHPFQCECIDGWTGLDCSKPICRDSCHPVNGYCRSPGECICRNGWTGRDCNECVPYPGCKGTCVNNVPWTCTDIDTIPPGNTDEWSAWGRWSTCSRTCGDGTQIRARTCADHNGVSGNCRGSSTESRRCSISNCKIDGHWAEWT
;
A
#
# COMPACT_ATOMS: atom_id res chain seq x y z
N MET A 1 38.25 -53.65 -128.82
CA MET A 1 38.34 -53.14 -130.20
C MET A 1 36.96 -53.08 -130.81
N ARG A 2 36.70 -52.02 -131.59
CA ARG A 2 35.53 -51.70 -132.42
C ARG A 2 34.33 -50.99 -131.76
N ASN A 3 34.38 -49.67 -131.96
CA ASN A 3 33.28 -48.72 -132.04
C ASN A 3 32.18 -49.17 -133.00
N PHE A 4 30.93 -48.87 -132.66
CA PHE A 4 29.89 -48.55 -133.63
C PHE A 4 29.04 -47.39 -133.09
N ILE A 5 28.96 -46.34 -133.89
CA ILE A 5 28.14 -45.14 -133.69
C ILE A 5 26.82 -45.40 -134.42
N VAL A 6 25.68 -45.15 -133.76
CA VAL A 6 24.39 -44.91 -134.43
C VAL A 6 23.66 -43.78 -133.70
N TRP A 7 23.34 -42.72 -134.44
CA TRP A 7 22.50 -41.59 -134.02
C TRP A 7 21.04 -41.88 -134.37
N ILE A 8 20.11 -41.71 -133.43
CA ILE A 8 18.66 -41.62 -133.72
C ILE A 8 18.01 -40.57 -132.79
N SER A 9 17.63 -39.46 -133.44
CA SER A 9 16.38 -38.68 -133.35
C SER A 9 15.90 -38.04 -132.02
N LEU A 10 15.75 -36.72 -132.13
CA LEU A 10 15.07 -35.75 -131.26
C LEU A 10 13.62 -36.14 -130.91
N VAL A 11 13.25 -36.03 -129.62
CA VAL A 11 11.88 -35.79 -129.17
C VAL A 11 11.88 -34.63 -128.16
N ALA A 12 10.99 -33.67 -128.42
CA ALA A 12 10.86 -32.39 -127.74
C ALA A 12 10.56 -32.53 -126.23
N LEU A 13 11.37 -31.86 -125.40
CA LEU A 13 11.03 -31.62 -124.00
C LEU A 13 10.05 -30.44 -123.91
N SER A 14 8.80 -30.78 -123.63
CA SER A 14 7.76 -29.87 -123.17
C SER A 14 8.16 -29.17 -121.86
N ILE A 15 7.97 -27.85 -121.86
CA ILE A 15 8.17 -26.91 -120.77
C ILE A 15 7.32 -27.34 -119.55
N LEU A 16 7.96 -27.72 -118.45
CA LEU A 16 7.30 -27.79 -117.13
C LEU A 16 7.50 -26.44 -116.42
N PRO A 17 6.43 -25.76 -115.98
CA PRO A 17 6.59 -24.55 -115.18
C PRO A 17 7.17 -24.92 -113.81
N TYR A 18 8.25 -24.25 -113.45
CA TYR A 18 8.87 -24.28 -112.14
C TYR A 18 7.86 -23.72 -111.12
N ILE A 19 7.04 -24.57 -110.51
CA ILE A 19 6.28 -24.18 -109.32
C ILE A 19 7.30 -24.12 -108.18
N LYS A 20 7.88 -22.93 -107.97
CA LYS A 20 8.47 -22.60 -106.67
C LYS A 20 7.33 -22.69 -105.66
N ALA A 21 7.28 -23.78 -104.92
CA ALA A 21 6.54 -23.81 -103.67
C ALA A 21 7.14 -22.71 -102.79
N THR A 22 6.47 -21.58 -102.70
CA THR A 22 6.65 -20.65 -101.58
C THR A 22 6.09 -21.36 -100.37
N GLY A 23 6.91 -22.23 -99.77
CA GLY A 23 6.72 -22.62 -98.39
C GLY A 23 6.74 -21.34 -97.57
N ARG A 24 5.56 -20.76 -97.32
CA ARG A 24 5.36 -19.88 -96.18
C ARG A 24 5.54 -20.80 -94.97
N ILE A 25 6.80 -20.93 -94.55
CA ILE A 25 7.09 -21.38 -93.19
C ILE A 25 6.29 -20.43 -92.31
N THR A 26 5.32 -20.98 -91.59
CA THR A 26 4.52 -20.30 -90.60
C THR A 26 5.43 -19.41 -89.75
N PRO A 27 5.03 -18.17 -89.46
CA PRO A 27 5.90 -17.22 -88.77
C PRO A 27 6.39 -17.84 -87.48
N LEU A 28 7.70 -17.76 -87.25
CA LEU A 28 8.30 -17.96 -85.94
C LEU A 28 7.38 -17.30 -84.90
N SER A 29 6.87 -18.14 -84.00
CA SER A 29 6.04 -17.80 -82.84
C SER A 29 6.15 -16.32 -82.45
N ARG A 30 5.16 -15.51 -82.84
CA ARG A 30 4.99 -14.19 -82.22
C ARG A 30 4.80 -14.46 -80.73
N PRO A 31 5.56 -13.80 -79.83
CA PRO A 31 5.46 -14.05 -78.39
C PRO A 31 4.02 -14.03 -77.85
N GLY A 32 3.13 -13.20 -78.43
CA GLY A 32 1.71 -13.12 -78.06
C GLY A 32 0.80 -14.19 -78.68
N ALA A 33 1.14 -14.76 -79.83
CA ALA A 33 0.28 -15.74 -80.52
C ALA A 33 0.15 -17.05 -79.72
N THR A 34 1.20 -17.44 -78.98
CA THR A 34 1.17 -18.60 -78.09
C THR A 34 0.25 -18.38 -76.89
N ALA A 35 0.20 -17.17 -76.33
CA ALA A 35 -0.74 -16.82 -75.25
C ALA A 35 -2.20 -16.88 -75.73
N CYS A 36 -2.45 -16.62 -77.02
CA CYS A 36 -3.78 -16.64 -77.62
C CYS A 36 -4.28 -18.03 -78.06
N LEU A 37 -3.62 -19.10 -77.61
CA LEU A 37 -4.13 -20.46 -77.79
C LEU A 37 -5.34 -20.71 -76.88
N ALA A 38 -6.33 -21.47 -77.36
CA ALA A 38 -7.58 -21.70 -76.66
C ALA A 38 -7.40 -22.36 -75.29
N GLU A 39 -6.39 -23.23 -75.13
CA GLU A 39 -5.99 -23.83 -73.86
C GLU A 39 -5.46 -22.81 -72.85
N ASN A 40 -4.70 -21.81 -73.30
CA ASN A 40 -4.14 -20.76 -72.43
C ASN A 40 -5.22 -19.76 -72.01
N LEU A 41 -6.15 -19.43 -72.90
CA LEU A 41 -7.32 -18.59 -72.61
C LEU A 41 -8.26 -19.22 -71.58
N ARG A 42 -8.39 -20.56 -71.55
CA ARG A 42 -9.20 -21.26 -70.53
C ARG A 42 -8.58 -21.22 -69.13
N LEU A 43 -7.30 -20.87 -69.02
CA LEU A 43 -6.52 -20.89 -67.79
C LEU A 43 -6.22 -19.48 -67.26
N THR A 44 -6.75 -18.43 -67.88
CA THR A 44 -6.44 -17.04 -67.54
C THR A 44 -7.68 -16.15 -67.64
N ASP A 45 -7.81 -15.23 -66.69
CA ASP A 45 -8.87 -14.21 -66.60
C ASP A 45 -8.32 -12.79 -66.85
N ARG A 46 -7.05 -12.68 -67.21
CA ARG A 46 -6.30 -11.41 -67.22
C ARG A 46 -6.21 -10.73 -68.58
N TYR A 47 -6.45 -11.49 -69.64
CA TYR A 47 -6.33 -10.99 -71.01
C TYR A 47 -7.24 -11.75 -71.96
N ILE A 48 -7.58 -11.08 -73.06
CA ILE A 48 -8.28 -11.63 -74.22
C ILE A 48 -7.40 -11.49 -75.46
N CYS A 49 -7.82 -12.08 -76.57
CA CYS A 49 -7.11 -11.96 -77.83
C CYS A 49 -8.00 -11.37 -78.92
N ASP A 50 -7.42 -10.53 -79.76
CA ASP A 50 -8.10 -10.00 -80.94
C ASP A 50 -8.11 -11.01 -82.10
N SER A 51 -8.75 -10.63 -83.21
CA SER A 51 -8.83 -11.45 -84.42
C SER A 51 -7.48 -11.70 -85.11
N GLU A 52 -6.44 -10.95 -84.76
CA GLU A 52 -5.09 -11.07 -85.30
C GLU A 52 -4.16 -11.90 -84.39
N GLY A 53 -4.65 -12.32 -83.22
CA GLY A 53 -3.91 -13.09 -82.23
C GLY A 53 -2.98 -12.24 -81.35
N ASN A 54 -3.26 -10.94 -81.21
CA ASN A 54 -2.57 -10.07 -80.26
C ASN A 54 -3.26 -10.11 -78.90
N VAL A 55 -2.46 -9.98 -77.83
CA VAL A 55 -2.95 -9.96 -76.44
C VAL A 55 -3.49 -8.57 -76.09
N ILE A 56 -4.74 -8.53 -75.61
CA ILE A 56 -5.39 -7.34 -75.04
C ILE A 56 -5.63 -7.60 -73.55
N CYS A 57 -5.05 -6.78 -72.70
CA CYS A 57 -5.17 -6.92 -71.25
C CYS A 57 -6.54 -6.43 -70.77
N VAL A 58 -7.12 -7.14 -69.79
CA VAL A 58 -8.32 -6.70 -69.08
C VAL A 58 -7.95 -5.53 -68.17
N ASP A 59 -8.90 -4.61 -67.94
CA ASP A 59 -8.70 -3.44 -67.08
C ASP A 59 -8.14 -3.83 -65.71
N GLY A 60 -7.12 -3.09 -65.27
CA GLY A 60 -6.44 -3.35 -64.01
C GLY A 60 -5.32 -4.40 -64.09
N TRP A 61 -4.97 -4.90 -65.27
CA TRP A 61 -3.78 -5.71 -65.50
C TRP A 61 -2.73 -4.95 -66.30
N SER A 62 -1.46 -5.35 -66.14
CA SER A 62 -0.32 -4.75 -66.81
C SER A 62 -0.42 -4.83 -68.34
N TYR A 63 0.55 -4.26 -69.05
CA TYR A 63 0.49 -4.11 -70.50
C TYR A 63 0.82 -5.41 -71.28
N PRO A 64 0.42 -5.51 -72.58
CA PRO A 64 0.56 -6.73 -73.37
C PRO A 64 1.98 -7.30 -73.47
N SER A 65 3.02 -6.45 -73.45
CA SER A 65 4.42 -6.94 -73.49
C SER A 65 4.88 -7.62 -72.20
N LYS A 66 4.13 -7.50 -71.09
CA LYS A 66 4.26 -8.32 -69.87
C LYS A 66 3.21 -9.44 -69.79
N LEU A 67 2.47 -9.72 -70.87
CA LEU A 67 1.39 -10.70 -70.91
C LEU A 67 0.32 -10.48 -69.83
N CYS A 68 0.09 -9.22 -69.46
CA CYS A 68 -0.92 -8.84 -68.47
C CYS A 68 -0.76 -9.63 -67.15
N SER A 69 0.49 -9.97 -66.79
CA SER A 69 0.80 -10.89 -65.69
C SER A 69 0.84 -10.23 -64.33
N GLU A 70 0.98 -8.91 -64.28
CA GLU A 70 1.07 -8.14 -63.04
C GLU A 70 -0.24 -7.34 -62.87
N PRO A 71 -0.90 -7.44 -61.71
CA PRO A 71 -2.07 -6.63 -61.41
C PRO A 71 -1.67 -5.17 -61.13
N ILE A 72 -2.55 -4.23 -61.47
CA ILE A 72 -2.41 -2.81 -61.22
C ILE A 72 -3.25 -2.44 -60.00
N CYS A 73 -2.60 -1.87 -58.99
CA CYS A 73 -3.28 -1.30 -57.83
C CYS A 73 -3.12 0.23 -57.88
N ASP A 74 -4.20 0.93 -58.24
CA ASP A 74 -4.29 2.38 -58.21
C ASP A 74 -5.60 2.79 -57.52
N MET A 75 -5.50 2.98 -56.20
CA MET A 75 -6.60 3.40 -55.35
C MET A 75 -6.43 4.90 -55.05
N ASN A 76 -6.93 5.74 -55.97
CA ASN A 76 -6.84 7.22 -55.92
C ASN A 76 -5.40 7.76 -55.93
N GLY A 77 -4.53 7.20 -56.79
CA GLY A 77 -3.13 7.62 -56.91
C GLY A 77 -2.21 7.01 -55.85
N ARG A 78 -2.71 6.07 -55.03
CA ARG A 78 -1.92 5.27 -54.08
C ARG A 78 -2.02 3.80 -54.41
N GLY A 79 -0.86 3.13 -54.46
CA GLY A 79 -0.77 1.68 -54.49
C GLY A 79 -0.66 1.07 -53.08
N CYS A 80 -0.30 -0.21 -53.03
CA CYS A 80 -0.04 -0.90 -51.76
C CYS A 80 1.25 -0.36 -51.12
N VAL A 81 1.16 0.19 -49.91
CA VAL A 81 2.31 0.81 -49.22
C VAL A 81 3.18 -0.26 -48.55
N ASN A 82 2.58 -1.06 -47.66
CA ASN A 82 3.26 -2.16 -46.96
C ASN A 82 2.65 -3.51 -47.38
N GLY A 83 2.69 -3.80 -48.67
CA GLY A 83 2.05 -4.98 -49.21
C GLY A 83 2.34 -5.18 -50.69
N LYS A 84 1.76 -6.26 -51.24
CA LYS A 84 1.88 -6.59 -52.67
C LYS A 84 0.50 -6.59 -53.31
N CYS A 85 0.42 -6.06 -54.53
CA CYS A 85 -0.78 -6.14 -55.34
C CYS A 85 -0.96 -7.59 -55.82
N ILE A 86 -2.06 -8.23 -55.44
CA ILE A 86 -2.35 -9.64 -55.82
C ILE A 86 -3.45 -9.74 -56.87
N HIS A 87 -4.27 -8.69 -56.99
CA HIS A 87 -5.34 -8.56 -57.96
C HIS A 87 -5.59 -7.07 -58.22
N PRO A 88 -6.19 -6.66 -59.36
CA PRO A 88 -6.61 -5.28 -59.59
C PRO A 88 -7.22 -4.62 -58.35
N ASN A 89 -6.58 -3.56 -57.85
CA ASN A 89 -6.96 -2.82 -56.64
C ASN A 89 -7.15 -3.64 -55.36
N VAL A 90 -6.49 -4.80 -55.24
CA VAL A 90 -6.49 -5.61 -54.01
C VAL A 90 -5.06 -5.85 -53.55
N CYS A 91 -4.76 -5.36 -52.35
CA CYS A 91 -3.48 -5.52 -51.71
C CYS A 91 -3.49 -6.71 -50.74
N ALA A 92 -2.44 -7.53 -50.78
CA ALA A 92 -2.09 -8.44 -49.70
C ALA A 92 -1.09 -7.73 -48.78
N CYS A 93 -1.52 -7.41 -47.57
CA CYS A 93 -0.70 -6.67 -46.60
C CYS A 93 0.35 -7.54 -45.93
N GLU A 94 1.50 -6.93 -45.64
CA GLU A 94 2.53 -7.54 -44.80
C GLU A 94 2.04 -7.69 -43.36
N VAL A 95 2.65 -8.62 -42.60
CA VAL A 95 2.23 -8.92 -41.23
C VAL A 95 2.27 -7.65 -40.37
N GLY A 96 1.12 -7.30 -39.80
CA GLY A 96 0.97 -6.13 -38.94
C GLY A 96 0.50 -4.85 -39.64
N TRP A 97 0.18 -4.93 -40.93
CA TRP A 97 -0.49 -3.86 -41.69
C TRP A 97 -1.88 -4.29 -42.12
N ASP A 98 -2.77 -3.31 -42.23
CA ASP A 98 -4.18 -3.46 -42.57
C ASP A 98 -4.65 -2.27 -43.43
N GLY A 99 -5.92 -2.30 -43.79
CA GLY A 99 -6.55 -1.32 -44.67
C GLY A 99 -6.39 -1.66 -46.14
N PRO A 100 -7.16 -1.00 -47.03
CA PRO A 100 -7.18 -1.31 -48.45
C PRO A 100 -5.81 -1.10 -49.13
N ASN A 101 -5.02 -0.14 -48.65
CA ASN A 101 -3.70 0.20 -49.18
C ASN A 101 -2.54 -0.33 -48.32
N CYS A 102 -2.81 -1.10 -47.27
CA CYS A 102 -1.81 -1.57 -46.31
C CYS A 102 -1.01 -0.42 -45.67
N ASP A 103 -1.65 0.71 -45.40
CA ASP A 103 -1.06 1.89 -44.76
C ASP A 103 -1.53 2.11 -43.32
N GLU A 104 -2.45 1.28 -42.83
CA GLU A 104 -2.87 1.27 -41.43
C GLU A 104 -2.08 0.20 -40.66
N CYS A 105 -1.47 0.56 -39.54
CA CYS A 105 -0.80 -0.41 -38.69
C CYS A 105 -1.82 -1.15 -37.81
N ILE A 106 -1.55 -2.42 -37.54
CA ILE A 106 -2.28 -3.22 -36.56
C ILE A 106 -1.57 -3.04 -35.20
N PRO A 107 -2.26 -2.54 -34.17
CA PRO A 107 -1.70 -2.43 -32.83
C PRO A 107 -1.37 -3.80 -32.23
N LEU A 108 -0.47 -3.82 -31.24
CA LEU A 108 -0.14 -5.02 -30.50
C LEU A 108 -1.41 -5.71 -29.95
N GLY A 109 -1.45 -7.05 -30.02
CA GLY A 109 -2.56 -7.84 -29.48
C GLY A 109 -2.87 -7.50 -28.01
N GLY A 110 -4.12 -7.13 -27.73
CA GLY A 110 -4.57 -6.71 -26.41
C GLY A 110 -4.38 -5.23 -26.08
N CYS A 111 -3.93 -4.41 -27.04
CA CYS A 111 -3.87 -2.96 -26.88
C CYS A 111 -5.27 -2.36 -26.65
N LYS A 112 -5.56 -1.94 -25.42
CA LYS A 112 -6.90 -1.43 -25.02
C LYS A 112 -7.04 0.06 -25.29
N HIS A 113 -6.13 0.87 -24.75
CA HIS A 113 -6.17 2.33 -24.82
C HIS A 113 -4.91 2.89 -25.47
N GLY A 114 -4.61 2.43 -26.68
CA GLY A 114 -3.42 2.87 -27.42
C GLY A 114 -3.65 2.92 -28.93
N SER A 115 -2.61 3.33 -29.64
CA SER A 115 -2.50 3.33 -31.10
C SER A 115 -1.12 2.83 -31.52
N CYS A 116 -0.85 2.73 -32.82
CA CYS A 116 0.45 2.34 -33.35
C CYS A 116 0.94 3.37 -34.37
N ASN A 117 2.27 3.47 -34.51
CA ASN A 117 2.93 4.13 -35.65
C ASN A 117 3.65 3.09 -36.52
N LYS A 118 4.08 1.99 -35.91
CA LYS A 118 4.61 0.80 -36.58
C LYS A 118 3.78 -0.43 -36.19
N PRO A 119 3.77 -1.47 -37.04
CA PRO A 119 3.07 -2.72 -36.74
C PRO A 119 3.45 -3.27 -35.36
N MET A 120 2.46 -3.80 -34.65
CA MET A 120 2.62 -4.48 -33.35
C MET A 120 3.18 -3.60 -32.22
N GLU A 121 3.05 -2.28 -32.33
CA GLU A 121 3.28 -1.37 -31.20
C GLU A 121 1.96 -1.05 -30.49
N CYS A 122 2.05 -0.58 -29.24
CA CYS A 122 0.91 -0.05 -28.49
C CYS A 122 1.35 1.21 -27.74
N ASN A 123 1.26 2.35 -28.42
CA ASN A 123 1.53 3.67 -27.90
C ASN A 123 0.34 4.12 -27.07
N CYS A 124 0.51 4.17 -25.75
CA CYS A 124 -0.58 4.48 -24.83
C CYS A 124 -1.10 5.90 -24.99
N ARG A 125 -2.43 6.03 -24.95
CA ARG A 125 -3.08 7.33 -24.81
C ARG A 125 -2.74 7.96 -23.45
N PRO A 126 -2.83 9.29 -23.31
CA PRO A 126 -2.63 9.96 -22.03
C PRO A 126 -3.48 9.31 -20.93
N GLY A 127 -2.86 9.06 -19.78
CA GLY A 127 -3.52 8.43 -18.64
C GLY A 127 -3.43 6.91 -18.58
N TRP A 128 -2.82 6.25 -19.57
CA TRP A 128 -2.63 4.79 -19.59
C TRP A 128 -1.16 4.40 -19.65
N THR A 129 -0.85 3.22 -19.14
CA THR A 129 0.50 2.66 -19.07
C THR A 129 0.47 1.13 -19.15
N GLY A 130 1.65 0.50 -19.14
CA GLY A 130 1.85 -0.93 -19.36
C GLY A 130 1.90 -1.30 -20.85
N GLY A 131 2.40 -2.49 -21.16
CA GLY A 131 2.63 -2.92 -22.56
C GLY A 131 1.37 -3.07 -23.42
N GLN A 132 0.19 -3.16 -22.79
CA GLN A 132 -1.12 -3.25 -23.46
C GLN A 132 -1.99 -1.99 -23.25
N CYS A 133 -1.45 -0.95 -22.59
CA CYS A 133 -2.19 0.27 -22.24
C CYS A 133 -3.52 -0.03 -21.53
N ASN A 134 -3.49 -1.03 -20.64
CA ASN A 134 -4.63 -1.50 -19.85
C ASN A 134 -4.52 -1.13 -18.37
N LYS A 135 -3.39 -0.53 -17.95
CA LYS A 135 -3.21 -0.03 -16.59
C LYS A 135 -3.36 1.49 -16.59
N PRO A 136 -4.24 2.07 -15.76
CA PRO A 136 -4.31 3.52 -15.63
C PRO A 136 -3.01 4.04 -14.98
N LYS A 137 -2.54 5.19 -15.45
CA LYS A 137 -1.40 5.88 -14.88
C LYS A 137 -1.84 6.62 -13.62
N CYS A 138 -1.18 6.35 -12.50
CA CYS A 138 -1.34 7.12 -11.27
C CYS A 138 -0.55 8.43 -11.31
N ASP A 139 -1.07 9.47 -10.68
CA ASP A 139 -0.33 10.68 -10.34
C ASP A 139 0.01 10.66 -8.85
N GLY A 140 1.28 10.53 -8.49
CA GLY A 140 1.75 10.62 -7.10
C GLY A 140 1.15 9.64 -6.08
N CYS A 141 0.49 8.55 -6.50
CA CYS A 141 -0.21 7.61 -5.61
C CYS A 141 0.78 6.69 -4.86
N VAL A 142 1.01 6.93 -3.57
CA VAL A 142 2.01 6.19 -2.78
C VAL A 142 1.40 4.96 -2.09
N ASN A 143 0.35 5.16 -1.28
CA ASN A 143 -0.31 4.09 -0.52
C ASN A 143 -1.74 3.87 -1.05
N GLY A 144 -1.84 3.46 -2.30
CA GLY A 144 -3.12 3.21 -2.94
C GLY A 144 -2.99 2.69 -4.36
N CYS A 145 -4.12 2.59 -5.03
CA CYS A 145 -4.20 2.11 -6.40
C CYS A 145 -5.09 3.01 -7.27
N CYS A 146 -4.87 2.98 -8.58
CA CYS A 146 -5.69 3.71 -9.54
C CYS A 146 -6.56 2.74 -10.32
N HIS A 147 -7.87 2.99 -10.29
CA HIS A 147 -8.85 2.32 -11.17
C HIS A 147 -9.18 3.17 -12.40
N GLU A 148 -8.96 4.48 -12.31
CA GLU A 148 -9.13 5.46 -13.37
C GLU A 148 -7.85 6.29 -13.51
N PRO A 149 -7.54 6.82 -14.70
CA PRO A 149 -6.36 7.66 -14.89
C PRO A 149 -6.31 8.81 -13.89
N TYR A 150 -5.14 9.01 -13.27
CA TYR A 150 -4.84 10.10 -12.34
C TYR A 150 -5.65 10.12 -11.03
N LYS A 151 -6.54 9.15 -10.81
CA LYS A 151 -7.36 9.07 -9.61
C LYS A 151 -6.85 7.97 -8.69
N CYS A 152 -6.24 8.39 -7.59
CA CYS A 152 -5.73 7.50 -6.56
C CYS A 152 -6.84 7.16 -5.56
N ILE A 153 -7.03 5.87 -5.31
CA ILE A 153 -7.91 5.33 -4.27
C ILE A 153 -7.00 4.79 -3.17
N CYS A 154 -7.14 5.36 -1.98
CA CYS A 154 -6.25 5.06 -0.86
C CYS A 154 -6.53 3.71 -0.23
N ASP A 155 -5.45 3.06 0.19
CA ASP A 155 -5.52 1.89 1.04
C ASP A 155 -6.08 2.26 2.43
N PHE A 156 -6.61 1.25 3.13
CA PHE A 156 -7.22 1.45 4.44
C PHE A 156 -6.23 2.12 5.41
N GLY A 157 -6.63 3.27 5.95
CA GLY A 157 -5.80 4.07 6.86
C GLY A 157 -5.08 5.24 6.21
N TRP A 158 -5.11 5.38 4.89
CA TRP A 158 -4.52 6.53 4.19
C TRP A 158 -5.61 7.45 3.62
N LYS A 159 -5.27 8.73 3.49
CA LYS A 159 -6.15 9.79 2.96
C LYS A 159 -5.33 10.83 2.17
N GLY A 160 -6.03 11.80 1.61
CA GLY A 160 -5.47 12.81 0.72
C GLY A 160 -5.47 12.37 -0.75
N SER A 161 -5.17 13.29 -1.67
CA SER A 161 -5.23 13.03 -3.11
C SER A 161 -4.20 12.00 -3.60
N ASN A 162 -3.08 11.87 -2.88
CA ASN A 162 -1.94 11.01 -3.20
C ASN A 162 -1.74 9.88 -2.18
N CYS A 163 -2.66 9.74 -1.23
CA CYS A 163 -2.62 8.73 -0.16
C CYS A 163 -1.32 8.76 0.67
N THR A 164 -0.83 9.98 0.92
CA THR A 164 0.37 10.24 1.74
C THR A 164 0.04 10.63 3.17
N GLU A 165 -1.21 11.03 3.44
CA GLU A 165 -1.64 11.37 4.79
C GLU A 165 -2.18 10.13 5.49
N CYS A 166 -1.63 9.81 6.65
CA CYS A 166 -2.15 8.72 7.48
C CYS A 166 -3.37 9.19 8.27
N THR A 167 -4.21 8.23 8.67
CA THR A 167 -5.28 8.44 9.64
C THR A 167 -4.83 7.98 11.02
N THR A 168 -5.26 8.68 12.05
CA THR A 168 -4.99 8.30 13.44
C THR A 168 -5.94 7.20 13.92
N LEU A 169 -5.59 6.57 15.04
CA LEU A 169 -6.51 5.65 15.72
C LEU A 169 -7.83 6.38 16.08
N SER A 170 -8.97 5.70 15.99
CA SER A 170 -10.31 6.33 16.13
C SER A 170 -10.53 7.13 17.42
N ASN A 171 -9.87 6.75 18.51
CA ASN A 171 -9.99 7.41 19.81
C ASN A 171 -8.89 8.45 20.07
N CYS A 172 -7.97 8.66 19.13
CA CYS A 172 -6.87 9.60 19.27
C CYS A 172 -7.40 11.04 19.34
N LYS A 173 -7.30 11.67 20.52
CA LYS A 173 -7.80 13.05 20.73
C LYS A 173 -6.77 14.10 20.35
N ASN A 174 -5.60 14.05 21.01
CA ASN A 174 -4.53 15.03 20.85
C ASN A 174 -3.23 14.38 20.37
N GLY A 175 -3.35 13.52 19.35
CA GLY A 175 -2.20 12.82 18.77
C GLY A 175 -2.23 12.84 17.25
N ARG A 176 -1.11 12.45 16.66
CA ARG A 176 -0.90 12.34 15.22
C ARG A 176 -0.30 10.98 14.87
N CYS A 177 -0.49 10.58 13.63
CA CYS A 177 0.22 9.45 13.04
C CYS A 177 1.49 9.98 12.35
N ILE A 178 2.57 9.19 12.33
CA ILE A 178 3.85 9.64 11.76
C ILE A 178 4.25 8.77 10.57
N THR A 179 4.39 7.46 10.78
CA THR A 179 4.92 6.55 9.75
C THR A 179 3.85 5.62 9.19
N HIS A 180 2.90 5.22 10.02
CA HIS A 180 1.87 4.26 9.66
C HIS A 180 0.49 4.73 10.12
N PRO A 181 -0.57 4.30 9.43
CA PRO A 181 -1.93 4.58 9.86
C PRO A 181 -2.24 3.92 11.20
N PHE A 182 -3.25 4.47 11.87
CA PHE A 182 -3.75 4.03 13.18
C PHE A 182 -2.74 4.18 14.34
N GLN A 183 -1.68 4.95 14.12
CA GLN A 183 -0.83 5.45 15.20
C GLN A 183 -1.50 6.63 15.91
N CYS A 184 -1.19 6.80 17.20
CA CYS A 184 -1.60 7.96 17.99
C CYS A 184 -0.41 8.40 18.85
N GLU A 185 0.52 9.10 18.22
CA GLU A 185 1.64 9.73 18.93
C GLU A 185 1.18 11.07 19.47
N CYS A 186 1.26 11.22 20.80
CA CYS A 186 0.74 12.40 21.46
C CYS A 186 1.53 13.64 21.08
N ILE A 187 0.79 14.72 20.85
CA ILE A 187 1.38 16.05 20.70
C ILE A 187 1.91 16.49 22.07
N ASP A 188 2.93 17.34 22.05
CA ASP A 188 3.56 17.90 23.26
C ASP A 188 2.52 18.34 24.29
N GLY A 189 2.71 17.89 25.54
CA GLY A 189 1.79 18.19 26.64
C GLY A 189 0.64 17.21 26.82
N TRP A 190 0.53 16.16 26.01
CA TRP A 190 -0.47 15.09 26.18
C TRP A 190 0.19 13.72 26.35
N THR A 191 -0.51 12.82 27.03
CA THR A 191 -0.06 11.45 27.32
C THR A 191 -1.23 10.46 27.36
N GLY A 192 -0.90 9.18 27.54
CA GLY A 192 -1.85 8.07 27.45
C GLY A 192 -1.97 7.48 26.04
N LEU A 193 -2.64 6.35 25.93
CA LEU A 193 -2.76 5.58 24.67
C LEU A 193 -3.59 6.30 23.60
N ASP A 194 -4.52 7.17 24.01
CA ASP A 194 -5.42 7.95 23.15
C ASP A 194 -5.12 9.45 23.20
N CYS A 195 -4.04 9.85 23.89
CA CYS A 195 -3.64 11.24 24.09
C CYS A 195 -4.74 12.11 24.70
N SER A 196 -5.57 11.52 25.56
CA SER A 196 -6.64 12.21 26.28
C SER A 196 -6.19 12.83 27.60
N LYS A 197 -5.04 12.41 28.16
CA LYS A 197 -4.56 12.89 29.45
C LYS A 197 -3.57 14.04 29.26
N PRO A 198 -3.83 15.24 29.81
CA PRO A 198 -2.87 16.33 29.77
C PRO A 198 -1.71 16.06 30.72
N ILE A 199 -0.51 16.50 30.35
CA ILE A 199 0.67 16.52 31.20
C ILE A 199 0.63 17.83 32.00
N CYS A 200 0.51 17.70 33.32
CA CYS A 200 0.50 18.85 34.21
C CYS A 200 1.87 19.53 34.22
N ARG A 201 1.94 20.75 34.76
CA ARG A 201 3.22 21.42 34.99
C ARG A 201 4.18 20.52 35.79
N ASP A 202 5.46 20.51 35.42
CA ASP A 202 6.49 19.64 36.01
C ASP A 202 6.57 19.73 37.54
N SER A 203 6.36 20.92 38.11
CA SER A 203 6.40 21.17 39.56
C SER A 203 5.08 20.93 40.28
N CYS A 204 4.01 20.56 39.57
CA CYS A 204 2.69 20.35 40.17
C CYS A 204 2.67 19.12 41.09
N HIS A 205 2.20 19.28 42.32
CA HIS A 205 2.18 18.19 43.29
C HIS A 205 1.34 17.00 42.76
N PRO A 206 1.87 15.75 42.76
CA PRO A 206 1.23 14.60 42.09
C PRO A 206 -0.10 14.17 42.71
N VAL A 207 -0.28 14.41 44.01
CA VAL A 207 -1.53 14.10 44.74
C VAL A 207 -2.45 15.31 44.87
N ASN A 208 -1.91 16.45 45.32
CA ASN A 208 -2.68 17.65 45.67
C ASN A 208 -3.01 18.55 44.48
N GLY A 209 -2.33 18.39 43.35
CA GLY A 209 -2.63 19.08 42.10
C GLY A 209 -3.30 18.17 41.08
N TYR A 210 -3.97 18.78 40.10
CA TYR A 210 -4.40 18.12 38.86
C TYR A 210 -4.45 19.17 37.73
N CYS A 211 -4.54 18.74 36.48
CA CYS A 211 -4.64 19.64 35.33
C CYS A 211 -5.76 19.22 34.40
N ARG A 212 -6.37 20.20 33.71
CA ARG A 212 -7.33 19.95 32.62
C ARG A 212 -6.73 20.25 31.26
N SER A 213 -5.71 21.10 31.23
CA SER A 213 -4.93 21.44 30.05
C SER A 213 -3.42 21.24 30.31
N PRO A 214 -2.62 21.01 29.26
CA PRO A 214 -1.17 20.87 29.41
C PRO A 214 -0.53 22.07 30.11
N GLY A 215 0.42 21.83 31.02
CA GLY A 215 1.16 22.88 31.74
C GLY A 215 0.37 23.65 32.81
N GLU A 216 -0.88 23.28 33.04
CA GLU A 216 -1.72 23.78 34.13
C GLU A 216 -1.40 23.04 35.44
N CYS A 217 -1.66 23.68 36.58
CA CYS A 217 -1.71 23.04 37.89
C CYS A 217 -2.86 23.67 38.69
N ILE A 218 -3.89 22.87 38.94
CA ILE A 218 -5.09 23.24 39.69
C ILE A 218 -5.02 22.51 41.04
N CYS A 219 -5.09 23.27 42.13
CA CYS A 219 -5.01 22.70 43.47
C CYS A 219 -6.34 22.10 43.92
N ARG A 220 -6.26 20.95 44.58
CA ARG A 220 -7.39 20.34 45.28
C ARG A 220 -7.74 21.17 46.51
N ASN A 221 -8.98 21.06 46.97
CA ASN A 221 -9.46 21.76 48.15
C ASN A 221 -8.54 21.54 49.36
N GLY A 222 -8.14 22.64 50.00
CA GLY A 222 -7.20 22.62 51.12
C GLY A 222 -5.74 22.87 50.71
N TRP A 223 -5.43 22.96 49.41
CA TRP A 223 -4.10 23.26 48.89
C TRP A 223 -4.12 24.52 48.04
N THR A 224 -3.00 25.24 48.04
CA THR A 224 -2.79 26.50 47.33
C THR A 224 -1.34 26.61 46.83
N GLY A 225 -1.01 27.76 46.26
CA GLY A 225 0.28 28.03 45.66
C GLY A 225 0.35 27.58 44.20
N ARG A 226 1.46 27.92 43.55
CA ARG A 226 1.69 27.64 42.12
C ARG A 226 1.72 26.14 41.79
N ASP A 227 2.17 25.35 42.76
CA ASP A 227 2.50 23.93 42.63
C ASP A 227 1.64 23.03 43.54
N CYS A 228 0.69 23.61 44.28
CA CYS A 228 -0.19 22.89 45.20
C CYS A 228 0.54 22.15 46.34
N ASN A 229 1.68 22.70 46.75
CA ASN A 229 2.50 22.21 47.87
C ASN A 229 2.16 22.90 49.20
N GLU A 230 1.42 24.01 49.15
CA GLU A 230 1.10 24.84 50.31
C GLU A 230 -0.30 24.52 50.80
N CYS A 231 -0.47 24.32 52.10
CA CYS A 231 -1.77 24.09 52.72
C CYS A 231 -2.55 25.42 52.89
N VAL A 232 -3.88 25.31 52.88
CA VAL A 232 -4.79 26.42 53.21
C VAL A 232 -5.23 26.27 54.67
N PRO A 233 -4.98 27.25 55.56
CA PRO A 233 -5.50 27.22 56.93
C PRO A 233 -7.00 27.50 56.97
N TYR A 234 -7.67 27.21 58.08
CA TYR A 234 -9.12 27.46 58.20
C TYR A 234 -9.44 28.97 58.11
N PRO A 235 -10.64 29.36 57.62
CA PRO A 235 -11.02 30.76 57.48
C PRO A 235 -10.97 31.52 58.83
N GLY A 236 -10.12 32.55 58.92
CA GLY A 236 -9.95 33.35 60.13
C GLY A 236 -8.67 33.07 60.94
N CYS A 237 -7.88 32.07 60.56
CA CYS A 237 -6.55 31.82 61.12
C CYS A 237 -5.57 32.97 60.79
N LYS A 238 -4.82 33.43 61.80
CA LYS A 238 -3.72 34.39 61.68
C LYS A 238 -2.35 33.72 61.51
N GLY A 239 -2.26 32.43 61.81
CA GLY A 239 -1.07 31.59 61.71
C GLY A 239 -1.00 30.76 60.43
N THR A 240 -0.19 29.71 60.45
CA THR A 240 -0.01 28.76 59.33
C THR A 240 -0.60 27.40 59.68
N CYS A 241 -0.72 26.50 58.70
CA CYS A 241 -1.18 25.15 59.00
C CYS A 241 -0.11 24.34 59.76
N VAL A 242 -0.58 23.51 60.67
CA VAL A 242 0.23 22.60 61.48
C VAL A 242 0.68 21.44 60.59
N ASN A 243 2.00 21.20 60.52
CA ASN A 243 2.60 20.07 59.80
C ASN A 243 2.15 19.94 58.32
N ASN A 244 1.88 21.07 57.64
CA ASN A 244 1.36 21.12 56.26
C ASN A 244 0.05 20.34 56.04
N VAL A 245 -0.75 20.19 57.09
CA VAL A 245 -2.08 19.57 57.02
C VAL A 245 -3.11 20.67 56.72
N PRO A 246 -3.86 20.58 55.61
CA PRO A 246 -4.92 21.53 55.29
C PRO A 246 -5.93 21.73 56.42
N TRP A 247 -6.45 22.95 56.55
CA TRP A 247 -7.50 23.31 57.51
C TRP A 247 -7.10 23.24 58.99
N THR A 248 -5.80 23.25 59.28
CA THR A 248 -5.25 23.39 60.63
C THR A 248 -4.67 24.80 60.84
N CYS A 249 -4.40 25.20 62.08
CA CYS A 249 -3.85 26.52 62.40
C CYS A 249 -2.96 26.45 63.64
N THR A 250 -1.85 27.20 63.62
CA THR A 250 -0.88 27.32 64.72
C THR A 250 -1.20 28.44 65.73
N ASP A 251 -2.36 29.10 65.62
CA ASP A 251 -2.71 30.24 66.50
C ASP A 251 -2.81 29.84 67.98
N ILE A 252 -2.01 30.53 68.81
CA ILE A 252 -1.84 30.29 70.26
C ILE A 252 -3.10 30.65 71.08
N ASP A 253 -4.07 31.37 70.51
CA ASP A 253 -5.21 31.93 71.25
C ASP A 253 -6.38 30.96 71.52
N THR A 254 -6.17 29.64 71.41
CA THR A 254 -7.20 28.63 71.74
C THR A 254 -6.71 27.50 72.66
N ILE A 255 -5.96 27.85 73.71
CA ILE A 255 -5.86 26.97 74.91
C ILE A 255 -6.84 27.51 75.97
N PRO A 256 -8.04 26.91 76.16
CA PRO A 256 -8.85 27.19 77.34
C PRO A 256 -8.14 26.68 78.60
N PRO A 257 -8.12 27.42 79.72
CA PRO A 257 -7.51 26.98 80.96
C PRO A 257 -8.47 26.03 81.69
N GLY A 258 -8.16 24.73 81.67
CA GLY A 258 -8.85 23.75 82.51
C GLY A 258 -8.97 22.38 81.87
N ASN A 259 -7.92 21.55 82.00
CA ASN A 259 -8.01 20.12 81.72
C ASN A 259 -7.15 19.38 82.76
N THR A 260 -7.79 18.70 83.71
CA THR A 260 -7.11 17.81 84.65
C THR A 260 -7.15 16.40 84.06
N ASP A 261 -6.00 15.89 83.62
CA ASP A 261 -5.87 14.54 83.07
C ASP A 261 -6.14 13.48 84.16
N GLU A 262 -6.91 12.43 83.83
CA GLU A 262 -7.29 11.36 84.76
C GLU A 262 -6.69 10.00 84.34
N TRP A 263 -6.26 9.21 85.34
CA TRP A 263 -5.80 7.83 85.12
C TRP A 263 -6.97 6.87 84.93
N SER A 264 -6.86 5.96 83.97
CA SER A 264 -7.78 4.82 83.87
C SER A 264 -7.64 3.87 85.07
N ALA A 265 -8.68 3.05 85.32
CA ALA A 265 -8.54 1.91 86.21
C ALA A 265 -7.41 0.96 85.73
N TRP A 266 -6.73 0.31 86.67
CA TRP A 266 -5.70 -0.67 86.37
C TRP A 266 -6.24 -1.89 85.62
N GLY A 267 -5.52 -2.32 84.58
CA GLY A 267 -5.78 -3.58 83.90
C GLY A 267 -5.57 -4.81 84.79
N ARG A 268 -6.02 -5.98 84.31
CA ARG A 268 -5.78 -7.26 84.99
C ARG A 268 -4.28 -7.58 84.98
N TRP A 269 -3.82 -8.29 86.00
CA TRP A 269 -2.45 -8.80 86.04
C TRP A 269 -2.21 -9.83 84.92
N SER A 270 -1.03 -9.77 84.31
CA SER A 270 -0.56 -10.77 83.35
C SER A 270 -0.45 -12.15 84.00
N THR A 271 -0.31 -13.19 83.18
CA THR A 271 0.18 -14.49 83.66
C THR A 271 1.59 -14.34 84.24
N CYS A 272 1.97 -15.24 85.13
CA CYS A 272 3.31 -15.23 85.74
C CYS A 272 4.36 -15.44 84.65
N SER A 273 5.47 -14.70 84.69
CA SER A 273 6.54 -14.77 83.68
C SER A 273 7.20 -16.16 83.57
N ARG A 274 7.08 -16.97 84.62
CA ARG A 274 7.50 -18.37 84.62
C ARG A 274 6.26 -19.25 84.68
N THR A 275 6.32 -20.40 84.01
CA THR A 275 5.30 -21.44 84.12
C THR A 275 5.43 -22.27 85.40
N CYS A 276 6.57 -22.14 86.11
CA CYS A 276 6.80 -22.80 87.39
C CYS A 276 7.91 -22.07 88.18
N GLY A 277 7.85 -22.10 89.51
CA GLY A 277 8.72 -21.36 90.43
C GLY A 277 8.31 -19.89 90.61
N ASP A 278 9.23 -19.06 91.12
CA ASP A 278 9.02 -17.62 91.34
C ASP A 278 9.19 -16.83 90.04
N GLY A 279 8.15 -16.10 89.64
CA GLY A 279 8.14 -15.18 88.50
C GLY A 279 7.57 -13.81 88.86
N THR A 280 7.27 -13.03 87.83
CA THR A 280 6.71 -11.68 87.94
C THR A 280 5.47 -11.55 87.08
N GLN A 281 4.43 -10.88 87.60
CA GLN A 281 3.27 -10.43 86.82
C GLN A 281 3.31 -8.91 86.67
N ILE A 282 2.78 -8.42 85.56
CA ILE A 282 2.74 -6.99 85.21
C ILE A 282 1.30 -6.59 84.91
N ARG A 283 0.90 -5.37 85.28
CA ARG A 283 -0.35 -4.74 84.83
C ARG A 283 -0.08 -3.32 84.33
N ALA A 284 -0.98 -2.80 83.50
CA ALA A 284 -0.88 -1.47 82.89
C ALA A 284 -2.18 -0.67 83.06
N ARG A 285 -2.07 0.66 83.00
CA ARG A 285 -3.17 1.64 82.93
C ARG A 285 -2.82 2.75 81.94
N THR A 286 -3.81 3.47 81.43
CA THR A 286 -3.61 4.58 80.49
C THR A 286 -3.96 5.92 81.13
N CYS A 287 -3.21 6.96 80.81
CA CYS A 287 -3.58 8.34 81.15
C CYS A 287 -4.23 8.95 79.92
N ALA A 288 -5.41 9.54 80.09
CA ALA A 288 -6.09 10.24 79.02
C ALA A 288 -6.41 11.66 79.47
N ASP A 289 -6.24 12.60 78.55
CA ASP A 289 -6.87 13.92 78.66
C ASP A 289 -8.38 13.81 78.38
N HIS A 290 -9.10 14.92 78.53
CA HIS A 290 -10.53 15.01 78.18
C HIS A 290 -10.86 14.61 76.72
N ASN A 291 -9.88 14.55 75.82
CA ASN A 291 -10.05 14.16 74.42
C ASN A 291 -9.69 12.68 74.16
N GLY A 292 -9.38 11.90 75.20
CA GLY A 292 -9.03 10.49 75.06
C GLY A 292 -7.62 10.26 74.50
N VAL A 293 -6.77 11.29 74.48
CA VAL A 293 -5.40 11.25 73.97
C VAL A 293 -4.43 11.36 75.15
N SER A 294 -3.27 10.67 75.06
CA SER A 294 -2.30 10.50 76.14
C SER A 294 -2.08 11.76 77.00
N GLY A 295 -2.68 11.80 78.19
CA GLY A 295 -2.57 12.93 79.12
C GLY A 295 -1.25 12.97 79.88
N ASN A 296 -1.01 14.04 80.62
CA ASN A 296 0.20 14.28 81.41
C ASN A 296 -0.01 13.93 82.90
N CYS A 297 -0.45 12.69 83.17
CA CYS A 297 -0.70 12.24 84.54
C CYS A 297 0.59 11.92 85.31
N ARG A 298 0.65 12.27 86.60
CA ARG A 298 1.79 11.95 87.48
C ARG A 298 1.75 10.49 87.94
N GLY A 299 2.85 9.74 87.73
CA GLY A 299 3.03 8.35 88.13
C GLY A 299 3.32 7.40 86.96
N SER A 300 3.58 6.12 87.24
CA SER A 300 3.87 5.13 86.20
C SER A 300 2.61 4.53 85.58
N SER A 301 2.67 4.22 84.28
CA SER A 301 1.64 3.51 83.51
C SER A 301 1.68 1.99 83.67
N THR A 302 2.74 1.46 84.30
CA THR A 302 2.99 0.02 84.45
C THR A 302 3.41 -0.30 85.88
N GLU A 303 2.94 -1.43 86.41
CA GLU A 303 3.27 -1.94 87.75
C GLU A 303 3.64 -3.43 87.68
N SER A 304 4.64 -3.86 88.46
CA SER A 304 5.10 -5.25 88.53
C SER A 304 5.02 -5.82 89.95
N ARG A 305 4.68 -7.10 90.08
CA ARG A 305 4.66 -7.84 91.35
C ARG A 305 5.18 -9.26 91.20
N ARG A 306 5.67 -9.88 92.28
CA ARG A 306 6.09 -11.29 92.27
C ARG A 306 4.89 -12.24 92.29
N CYS A 307 5.05 -13.40 91.67
CA CYS A 307 4.12 -14.53 91.67
C CYS A 307 4.92 -15.82 91.88
N SER A 308 4.33 -16.83 92.51
CA SER A 308 4.99 -18.13 92.73
C SER A 308 4.05 -19.26 92.27
N ILE A 309 4.53 -20.13 91.37
CA ILE A 309 3.78 -21.28 90.85
C ILE A 309 4.44 -22.58 91.34
N SER A 310 3.71 -23.38 92.10
CA SER A 310 4.25 -24.49 92.92
C SER A 310 4.50 -25.82 92.20
N ASN A 311 4.35 -25.94 90.88
CA ASN A 311 4.47 -27.21 90.15
C ASN A 311 5.53 -27.16 89.02
N CYS A 312 6.81 -27.33 89.35
CA CYS A 312 7.89 -27.54 88.38
C CYS A 312 8.19 -29.04 88.22
N LYS A 313 8.03 -29.62 87.02
CA LYS A 313 8.58 -30.95 86.68
C LYS A 313 9.93 -30.75 85.97
N ILE A 314 10.99 -31.34 86.51
CA ILE A 314 12.36 -31.23 85.98
C ILE A 314 12.68 -32.57 85.31
N ASP A 315 12.71 -32.61 83.97
CA ASP A 315 13.21 -33.78 83.24
C ASP A 315 14.63 -33.46 82.75
N GLY A 316 15.62 -34.01 83.44
CA GLY A 316 17.04 -33.83 83.14
C GLY A 316 17.60 -35.01 82.34
N HIS A 317 18.16 -34.74 81.17
CA HIS A 317 19.00 -35.69 80.45
C HIS A 317 20.40 -35.09 80.28
N TRP A 318 21.42 -35.87 80.64
CA TRP A 318 22.83 -35.53 80.47
C TRP A 318 23.26 -35.77 79.02
N ALA A 319 24.06 -34.88 78.45
CA ALA A 319 24.71 -35.11 77.15
C ALA A 319 26.01 -35.92 77.34
N GLU A 320 26.30 -36.82 76.41
CA GLU A 320 27.52 -37.66 76.41
C GLU A 320 28.79 -36.83 76.17
N TRP A 321 29.87 -37.20 76.85
CA TRP A 321 31.15 -36.50 76.84
C TRP A 321 31.94 -36.80 75.55
N THR A 322 32.54 -35.78 74.94
CA THR A 322 33.63 -35.91 73.95
C THR A 322 34.98 -35.80 74.63
#